data_AF-A0A926LT35-F1
#
_entry.id   AF-A0A926LT35-F1
#
_cell.length_a   1.000
_cell.length_b   1.000
_cell.length_c   1.000
_cell.angle_alpha   90.00
_cell.angle_beta   90.00
_cell.angle_gamma   90.00
#
_symmetry.space_group_name_H-M   'P 1'
#
loop_
_entity.id
_entity.type
_entity.pdbx_description
1 polymer ?
#
loop_
_entity_poly.entity_id
_entity_poly.type
_entity_poly.pdbx_seq_one_letter_code
_entity_poly.pdbx_strand_id
1 'polypeptide(L)' 'MNKLTFLTIIYAIGIIIGALFLDVWGAETTLIKTMSIFIWTILFLIALFYVDKNEKK' A
#
# COMPACT_ATOMS: atom_id res chain seq x y z
N MET A 1 7.47 -5.95 17.31
CA MET A 1 7.80 -5.40 15.97
C MET A 1 7.59 -3.90 16.02
N ASN A 2 8.43 -3.10 15.37
CA ASN A 2 8.17 -1.66 15.31
C ASN A 2 6.83 -1.41 14.58
N LYS A 3 6.09 -0.36 14.97
CA LYS A 3 4.82 0.03 14.32
C LYS A 3 5.04 0.23 12.82
N LEU A 4 6.21 0.75 12.46
CA LEU A 4 6.65 0.94 11.09
C LEU A 4 6.80 -0.40 10.35
N THR A 5 7.43 -1.41 10.96
CA THR A 5 7.56 -2.76 10.38
C THR A 5 6.20 -3.40 10.13
N PHE A 6 5.27 -3.28 11.09
CA PHE A 6 3.91 -3.81 10.93
C PHE A 6 3.16 -3.12 9.77
N LEU A 7 3.27 -1.79 9.69
CA LEU A 7 2.66 -1.02 8.61
C LEU A 7 3.23 -1.40 7.23
N THR A 8 4.55 -1.57 7.12
CA THR A 8 5.20 -2.01 5.88
C THR A 8 4.73 -3.39 5.43
N ILE A 9 4.50 -4.31 6.38
CA ILE A 9 3.97 -5.64 6.06
C ILE A 9 2.55 -5.56 5.51
N ILE A 10 1.68 -4.74 6.10
CA ILE A 10 0.31 -4.51 5.57
C ILE A 10 0.35 -3.96 4.15
N TYR A 11 1.25 -3.01 3.89
CA TYR A 11 1.43 -2.46 2.55
C TYR A 11 1.86 -3.53 1.54
N ALA A 12 2.86 -4.33 1.88
CA ALA A 12 3.34 -5.42 1.04
C ALA A 12 2.25 -6.45 0.74
N ILE A 13 1.45 -6.83 1.74
CA ILE A 13 0.31 -7.75 1.57
C ILE A 13 -0.69 -7.17 0.57
N GLY A 14 -1.04 -5.89 0.67
CA GLY A 14 -2.00 -5.30 -0.27
C GLY A 14 -1.46 -5.18 -1.70
N ILE A 15 -0.16 -4.98 -1.90
CA ILE A 15 0.45 -5.07 -3.24
C ILE A 15 0.39 -6.49 -3.77
N ILE A 16 0.70 -7.50 -2.95
CA ILE A 16 0.61 -8.91 -3.36
C ILE A 16 -0.83 -9.27 -3.75
N ILE A 17 -1.82 -8.81 -2.98
CA ILE A 17 -3.24 -9.00 -3.31
C ILE A 17 -3.57 -8.30 -4.64
N GLY A 18 -3.11 -7.07 -4.85
CA GLY A 18 -3.26 -6.40 -6.13
C GLY A 18 -2.70 -7.24 -7.28
N ALA A 19 -1.44 -7.68 -7.16
CA ALA A 19 -0.78 -8.45 -8.19
C ALA A 19 -1.50 -9.78 -8.52
N LEU A 20 -1.98 -10.52 -7.50
CA LEU A 20 -2.59 -11.84 -7.69
C LEU A 20 -4.06 -11.79 -8.12
N PHE A 21 -4.84 -10.84 -7.60
CA PHE A 21 -6.30 -10.82 -7.80
C PHE A 21 -6.76 -9.76 -8.80
N LEU A 22 -6.01 -8.67 -8.97
CA LEU A 22 -6.37 -7.55 -9.85
C LEU A 22 -5.51 -7.50 -11.11
N ASP A 23 -4.53 -8.41 -11.26
CA ASP A 23 -3.59 -8.46 -12.38
C ASP A 23 -3.03 -7.07 -12.75
N VAL A 24 -2.63 -6.32 -11.72
CA VAL A 24 -2.19 -4.93 -11.89
C VAL A 24 -0.86 -4.80 -12.62
N TRP A 25 -0.11 -5.89 -12.72
CA TRP A 25 1.12 -5.98 -13.52
C TRP A 25 0.91 -6.65 -14.87
N GLY A 26 -0.33 -7.00 -15.21
CA GLY A 26 -0.68 -7.46 -16.54
C GLY A 26 -0.38 -6.40 -17.60
N ALA A 27 -0.08 -6.85 -18.82
CA ALA A 27 0.24 -5.97 -19.95
C ALA A 27 -0.94 -5.05 -20.33
N GLU A 28 -2.15 -5.47 -20.02
CA GLU A 28 -3.39 -4.71 -20.20
C GLU A 28 -3.62 -3.76 -19.03
N THR A 29 -3.21 -2.51 -19.24
CA THR A 29 -3.41 -1.43 -18.27
C THR A 29 -4.82 -0.85 -18.41
N THR A 30 -5.52 -0.77 -17.29
CA THR A 30 -6.82 -0.08 -17.19
C THR A 30 -6.73 1.00 -16.13
N LEU A 31 -7.52 2.07 -16.29
CA LEU A 31 -7.58 3.14 -15.28
C LEU A 31 -7.92 2.60 -13.89
N ILE A 32 -8.76 1.56 -13.83
CA ILE A 32 -9.16 0.90 -12.58
C ILE A 32 -7.94 0.24 -11.93
N LYS A 33 -7.18 -0.58 -12.67
CA LYS A 33 -5.95 -1.23 -12.17
C LYS A 33 -4.98 -0.20 -11.58
N THR A 34 -4.71 0.87 -12.32
CA THR A 34 -3.80 1.94 -11.87
C THR A 34 -4.33 2.66 -10.63
N MET A 35 -5.60 3.07 -10.63
CA MET A 35 -6.23 3.78 -9.50
C MET A 35 -6.25 2.92 -8.23
N SER A 36 -6.47 1.61 -8.34
CA SER A 36 -6.49 0.70 -7.19
C SER A 36 -5.16 0.68 -6.43
N ILE A 37 -4.02 0.55 -7.13
CA ILE A 37 -2.69 0.64 -6.50
C ILE A 37 -2.41 2.04 -5.96
N PHE A 38 -2.85 3.07 -6.68
CA PHE A 38 -2.65 4.45 -6.27
C PHE A 38 -3.36 4.76 -4.95
N ILE A 39 -4.62 4.35 -4.82
CA ILE A 39 -5.42 4.48 -3.59
C ILE A 39 -4.73 3.73 -2.45
N TRP A 40 -4.27 2.50 -2.69
CA TRP A 40 -3.58 1.71 -1.67
C TRP A 40 -2.28 2.36 -1.19
N THR A 41 -1.53 2.96 -2.12
CA THR A 41 -0.30 3.68 -1.81
C THR A 41 -0.57 4.98 -1.05
N ILE A 42 -1.61 5.74 -1.41
CA ILE A 42 -2.01 6.95 -0.66
C ILE A 42 -2.38 6.58 0.78
N LEU A 43 -3.17 5.51 0.99
CA LEU A 43 -3.52 5.04 2.33
C LEU A 43 -2.29 4.66 3.15
N PHE A 44 -1.33 3.97 2.53
CA PHE A 44 -0.06 3.64 3.17
C PHE A 44 0.74 4.90 3.56
N LEU A 45 0.83 5.90 2.69
CA LEU A 45 1.54 7.15 2.98
C LEU A 45 0.90 7.94 4.12
N ILE A 46 -0.44 8.00 4.15
CA ILE A 46 -1.17 8.63 5.26
C ILE A 46 -0.86 7.91 6.57
N ALA A 47 -0.96 6.58 6.58
CA ALA A 47 -0.67 5.78 7.76
C ALA A 47 0.80 5.91 8.20
N LEU A 48 1.73 5.99 7.25
CA LEU A 48 3.16 6.18 7.51
C LEU A 48 3.41 7.52 8.20
N PHE A 49 2.80 8.59 7.70
CA PHE A 49 2.91 9.91 8.30
C PHE A 49 2.37 9.94 9.74
N TYR A 50 1.24 9.25 9.99
CA TYR A 50 0.69 9.12 11.34
C TYR A 50 1.60 8.31 12.27
N VAL A 51 2.14 7.19 11.80
CA VAL A 51 3.05 6.36 12.61
C VAL A 51 4.31 7.13 12.96
N ASP A 52 4.96 7.77 11.98
CA ASP A 52 6.18 8.57 12.19
C ASP A 52 5.94 9.74 13.16
N LYS A 53 4.80 10.44 13.03
CA LYS A 53 4.42 11.53 13.94
C LYS A 53 4.17 11.06 15.38
N ASN A 54 3.70 9.83 15.56
CA ASN A 54 3.45 9.26 16.89
C ASN A 54 4.69 8.59 17.51
N GLU A 55 5.74 8.30 16.73
CA GLU A 55 7.03 7.84 17.27
C GLU A 55 7.93 9.01 17.70
N LYS A 56 7.74 10.21 17.14
CA LYS A 56 8.51 11.41 17.49
C LYS A 56 7.89 12.26 18.62
N LYS A 57 6.94 11.69 19.36
CA LYS A 57 6.37 12.26 20.59
C LYS A 57 6.85 11.47 21.79
#